data_AF-A0A2E0X2I6-F1
#
_entry.id   AF-A0A2E0X2I6-F1
#
_cell.length_a   1.000
_cell.length_b   1.000
_cell.length_c   1.000
_cell.angle_alpha   90.00
_cell.angle_beta   90.00
_cell.angle_gamma   90.00
#
_symmetry.space_group_name_H-M   'P 1'
#
loop_
_entity.id
_entity.type
_entity.pdbx_description
1 polymer ?
#
loop_
_entity_poly.entity_id
_entity_poly.type
_entity_poly.pdbx_seq_one_letter_code
_entity_poly.pdbx_strand_id
1 'polypeptide(L)'
;MKRRPGERQLARAQQQTLRLASCVHLELLEGFLMARTPKPWYRKDRRVWCVTINGRRHNLGPDKKAAMEQFHALMREPRRTCATTTQLVAIIDEFLDWVSLNRSEATFEWYRCRLQSFVDAHPTLLTCQLRPHHVEKWASVPTHSPTTRRNQLRAVKRCLKWALAQGYVDQDPLAHLEVPSAQSREQYVSPDEFSRILSYVTDNRFADLLVVTYETGCRPQESLRVEARHVDLKHSRWVFRRQESKGKSMPRVVYLSKHATAISAKLQNERPSGPLFCNAKGRPWNKDSVGCAFDRLQIRMGKDELNRIDDPLDERDVARFAETLAKTRVIRGVQVPKSNADLNCEARRKLRQRRARQLAPRYSLYALRHSWATNALQRGVDALTVAILMGHKDPSTLARTYQHLSHNPEHLLAQARKATG
;
A
#
# COMPACT_ATOMS: atom_id res chain seq x y z
N MET A 1 59.61 -43.77 11.73
CA MET A 1 58.19 -43.88 12.16
C MET A 1 57.31 -44.18 10.95
N LYS A 2 56.79 -45.42 10.86
CA LYS A 2 55.87 -45.85 9.80
C LYS A 2 54.48 -45.28 10.09
N ARG A 3 53.98 -44.38 9.22
CA ARG A 3 52.60 -43.87 9.32
C ARG A 3 51.60 -44.98 9.00
N ARG A 4 50.50 -45.03 9.76
CA ARG A 4 49.50 -46.10 9.73
C ARG A 4 48.68 -46.08 8.42
N PRO A 5 48.15 -47.24 7.96
CA PRO A 5 47.52 -47.37 6.64
C PRO A 5 46.27 -46.49 6.41
N GLY A 6 45.59 -46.05 7.48
CA GLY A 6 44.35 -45.25 7.39
C GLY A 6 44.55 -43.77 7.02
N GLU A 7 45.70 -43.16 7.33
CA GLU A 7 45.93 -41.73 7.03
C GLU A 7 46.18 -41.47 5.53
N ARG A 8 46.67 -42.48 4.79
CA ARG A 8 46.85 -42.38 3.34
C ARG A 8 45.52 -42.50 2.56
N GLN A 9 44.50 -43.13 3.14
CA GLN A 9 43.16 -43.24 2.54
C GLN A 9 42.35 -41.94 2.72
N LEU A 10 42.47 -41.27 3.87
CA LEU A 10 41.80 -39.96 4.11
C LEU A 10 42.41 -38.82 3.27
N ALA A 11 43.74 -38.78 3.09
CA ALA A 11 44.39 -37.78 2.23
C ALA A 11 44.11 -38.00 0.73
N ARG A 12 43.99 -39.26 0.28
CA ARG A 12 43.56 -39.59 -1.10
C ARG A 12 42.09 -39.28 -1.34
N ALA A 13 41.21 -39.54 -0.37
CA ALA A 13 39.80 -39.19 -0.47
C ALA A 13 39.61 -37.66 -0.54
N GLN A 14 40.30 -36.88 0.30
CA GLN A 14 40.20 -35.41 0.27
C GLN A 14 40.77 -34.78 -1.03
N GLN A 15 41.82 -35.35 -1.62
CA GLN A 15 42.32 -34.89 -2.94
C GLN A 15 41.43 -35.35 -4.13
N GLN A 16 40.71 -36.47 -4.02
CA GLN A 16 39.75 -36.92 -5.04
C GLN A 16 38.46 -36.10 -5.01
N THR A 17 37.96 -35.69 -3.83
CA THR A 17 36.79 -34.81 -3.73
C THR A 17 37.10 -33.38 -4.19
N LEU A 18 38.33 -32.88 -3.98
CA LEU A 18 38.77 -31.58 -4.51
C LEU A 18 39.01 -31.59 -6.04
N ARG A 19 39.39 -32.73 -6.62
CA ARG A 19 39.51 -32.86 -8.09
C ARG A 19 38.16 -33.08 -8.79
N LEU A 20 37.21 -33.77 -8.18
CA LEU A 20 35.84 -33.91 -8.73
C LEU A 20 35.00 -32.63 -8.55
N ALA A 21 35.19 -31.88 -7.46
CA ALA A 21 34.54 -30.58 -7.28
C ALA A 21 35.12 -29.48 -8.20
N SER A 22 36.37 -29.61 -8.66
CA SER A 22 36.96 -28.70 -9.64
C SER A 22 36.66 -29.07 -11.10
N CYS A 23 36.35 -30.35 -11.40
CA CYS A 23 36.00 -30.78 -12.77
C CYS A 23 34.50 -30.58 -13.07
N VAL A 24 33.60 -30.85 -12.12
CA VAL A 24 32.15 -30.72 -12.34
C VAL A 24 31.69 -29.25 -12.28
N HIS A 25 32.45 -28.35 -11.66
CA HIS A 25 32.15 -26.92 -11.65
C HIS A 25 32.75 -26.15 -12.84
N LEU A 26 33.76 -26.71 -13.54
CA LEU A 26 34.25 -26.14 -14.81
C LEU A 26 33.47 -26.63 -16.03
N GLU A 27 33.04 -27.90 -16.07
CA GLU A 27 32.33 -28.43 -17.26
C GLU A 27 30.85 -28.03 -17.35
N LEU A 28 30.21 -27.59 -16.26
CA LEU A 28 28.85 -27.03 -16.31
C LEU A 28 28.81 -25.51 -16.57
N LEU A 29 29.95 -24.84 -16.60
CA LEU A 29 30.08 -23.43 -16.97
C LEU A 29 30.57 -23.21 -18.41
N GLU A 30 31.04 -24.24 -19.12
CA GLU A 30 31.36 -24.17 -20.56
C GLU A 30 30.16 -24.47 -21.48
N GLY A 31 29.05 -25.00 -20.94
CA GLY A 31 27.85 -25.32 -21.72
C GLY A 31 26.87 -24.15 -21.96
N PHE A 32 27.10 -22.99 -21.36
CA PHE A 32 26.15 -21.86 -21.38
C PHE A 32 26.85 -20.55 -21.76
N LEU A 33 27.29 -20.45 -23.01
CA LEU A 33 27.36 -19.23 -23.86
C LEU A 33 28.37 -19.43 -25.00
N MET A 34 28.14 -20.41 -25.89
CA MET A 34 28.37 -20.09 -27.29
C MET A 34 27.27 -19.11 -27.69
N ALA A 35 27.44 -17.84 -27.31
CA ALA A 35 26.68 -16.74 -27.87
C ALA A 35 26.92 -16.81 -29.38
N ARG A 36 26.02 -17.48 -30.11
CA ARG A 36 26.03 -17.47 -31.57
C ARG A 36 26.11 -16.02 -31.96
N THR A 37 27.19 -15.63 -32.62
CA THR A 37 27.31 -14.28 -33.16
C THR A 37 26.03 -14.04 -33.97
N PRO A 38 25.26 -12.99 -33.63
CA PRO A 38 23.96 -12.79 -34.25
C PRO A 38 24.18 -12.62 -35.74
N LYS A 39 23.64 -13.54 -36.55
CA LYS A 39 23.83 -13.53 -38.01
C LYS A 39 22.67 -12.78 -38.66
N PRO A 40 22.94 -11.73 -39.45
CA PRO A 40 21.93 -11.15 -40.32
C PRO A 40 21.33 -12.20 -41.25
N TRP A 41 20.01 -12.18 -41.40
CA TRP A 41 19.25 -13.10 -42.24
C TRP A 41 18.25 -12.32 -43.11
N TYR A 42 17.97 -12.83 -44.30
CA TYR A 42 17.10 -12.15 -45.26
C TYR A 42 15.66 -12.62 -45.15
N ARG A 43 14.74 -11.66 -45.05
CA ARG A 43 13.31 -11.90 -44.88
C ARG A 43 12.59 -11.70 -46.22
N LYS A 44 12.21 -12.80 -46.89
CA LYS A 44 11.70 -12.82 -48.28
C LYS A 44 10.38 -12.07 -48.48
N ASP A 45 9.46 -12.14 -47.53
CA ASP A 45 8.13 -11.50 -47.57
C ASP A 45 8.17 -9.97 -47.57
N ARG A 46 9.18 -9.39 -46.90
CA ARG A 46 9.35 -7.93 -46.75
C ARG A 46 10.52 -7.38 -47.57
N ARG A 47 11.29 -8.25 -48.24
CA ARG A 47 12.51 -7.93 -48.99
C ARG A 47 13.52 -7.10 -48.17
N VAL A 48 13.75 -7.49 -46.91
CA VAL A 48 14.68 -6.79 -45.99
C VAL A 48 15.59 -7.75 -45.23
N TRP A 49 16.79 -7.28 -44.93
CA TRP A 49 17.72 -7.92 -44.01
C TRP A 49 17.35 -7.61 -42.57
N CYS A 50 17.41 -8.63 -41.71
CA CYS A 50 17.11 -8.51 -40.29
C CYS A 50 18.21 -9.17 -39.47
N VAL A 51 18.40 -8.74 -38.22
CA VAL A 51 19.23 -9.44 -37.24
C VAL A 51 18.55 -9.42 -35.87
N THR A 52 18.73 -10.48 -35.09
CA THR A 52 18.24 -10.53 -33.71
C THR A 52 19.42 -10.38 -32.77
N ILE A 53 19.45 -9.29 -32.00
CA ILE A 53 20.50 -8.98 -31.02
C ILE A 53 19.81 -8.82 -29.66
N ASN A 54 20.24 -9.57 -28.65
CA ASN A 54 19.69 -9.51 -27.28
C ASN A 54 18.16 -9.65 -27.20
N GLY A 55 17.57 -10.52 -28.04
CA GLY A 55 16.11 -10.75 -28.07
C GLY A 55 15.29 -9.67 -28.80
N ARG A 56 15.94 -8.60 -29.33
CA ARG A 56 15.30 -7.57 -30.16
C ARG A 56 15.65 -7.76 -31.64
N ARG A 57 14.65 -7.62 -32.52
CA ARG A 57 14.84 -7.68 -33.97
C ARG A 57 15.15 -6.29 -34.53
N HIS A 58 16.24 -6.17 -35.27
CA HIS A 58 16.64 -4.96 -35.99
C HIS A 58 16.41 -5.16 -37.49
N ASN A 59 15.76 -4.20 -38.13
CA ASN A 59 15.64 -4.15 -39.59
C ASN A 59 16.87 -3.39 -40.13
N LEU A 60 17.61 -4.02 -41.04
CA LEU A 60 18.87 -3.52 -41.60
C LEU A 60 18.68 -2.95 -43.02
N GLY A 61 17.45 -2.96 -43.54
CA GLY A 61 17.13 -2.44 -44.88
C GLY A 61 17.15 -3.48 -45.99
N PRO A 62 16.76 -3.09 -47.22
CA PRO A 62 16.62 -4.00 -48.36
C PRO A 62 17.94 -4.34 -49.04
N ASP A 63 18.90 -3.42 -49.06
CA ASP A 63 20.20 -3.62 -49.69
C ASP A 63 21.17 -4.39 -48.79
N LYS A 64 21.83 -5.42 -49.34
CA LYS A 64 22.70 -6.32 -48.58
C LYS A 64 23.97 -5.63 -48.07
N LYS A 65 24.54 -4.70 -48.85
CA LYS A 65 25.79 -4.02 -48.50
C LYS A 65 25.54 -3.01 -47.38
N ALA A 66 24.53 -2.17 -47.54
CA ALA A 66 24.07 -1.24 -46.51
C ALA A 66 23.62 -1.98 -45.22
N ALA A 67 22.96 -3.13 -45.35
CA ALA A 67 22.56 -3.94 -44.20
C ALA A 67 23.73 -4.50 -43.41
N MET A 68 24.81 -4.92 -44.10
CA MET A 68 26.02 -5.41 -43.44
C MET A 68 26.80 -4.26 -42.78
N GLU A 69 26.83 -3.08 -43.40
CA GLU A 69 27.39 -1.87 -42.78
C GLU A 69 26.62 -1.45 -41.53
N GLN A 70 25.28 -1.49 -41.57
CA GLN A 70 24.43 -1.24 -40.40
C GLN A 70 24.61 -2.30 -39.31
N PHE A 71 24.74 -3.58 -39.69
CA PHE A 71 25.07 -4.64 -38.75
C PHE A 71 26.45 -4.41 -38.10
N HIS A 72 27.48 -4.07 -38.88
CA HIS A 72 28.80 -3.75 -38.35
C HIS A 72 28.80 -2.46 -37.53
N ALA A 73 27.93 -1.50 -37.81
CA ALA A 73 27.73 -0.31 -36.97
C ALA A 73 27.09 -0.69 -35.64
N LEU A 74 26.02 -1.51 -35.66
CA LEU A 74 25.36 -2.04 -34.46
C LEU A 74 26.28 -2.92 -33.60
N MET A 75 27.22 -3.64 -34.22
CA MET A 75 28.22 -4.44 -33.52
C MET A 75 29.42 -3.61 -33.02
N ARG A 76 29.63 -2.40 -33.58
CA ARG A 76 30.66 -1.42 -33.16
C ARG A 76 30.16 -0.46 -32.08
N GLU A 77 28.85 -0.31 -31.91
CA GLU A 77 28.32 0.31 -30.69
C GLU A 77 28.90 -0.46 -29.50
N PRO A 78 29.62 0.22 -28.58
CA PRO A 78 30.14 -0.47 -27.41
C PRO A 78 28.97 -1.18 -26.75
N ARG A 79 29.13 -2.48 -26.46
CA ARG A 79 28.27 -3.14 -25.48
C ARG A 79 28.22 -2.16 -24.32
N ARG A 80 27.03 -1.66 -23.97
CA ARG A 80 26.85 -1.05 -22.66
C ARG A 80 27.09 -2.18 -21.66
N THR A 81 28.36 -2.39 -21.34
CA THR A 81 28.81 -3.23 -20.24
C THR A 81 28.05 -2.72 -19.05
N CYS A 82 27.36 -3.65 -18.41
CA CYS A 82 26.51 -3.42 -17.25
C CYS A 82 27.21 -2.48 -16.25
N ALA A 83 26.92 -1.18 -16.31
CA ALA A 83 27.18 -0.29 -15.21
C ALA A 83 26.10 -0.67 -14.17
N THR A 84 26.39 -1.20 -13.00
CA THR A 84 27.55 -0.99 -12.13
C THR A 84 27.58 -2.18 -11.13
N THR A 85 28.74 -2.57 -10.59
CA THR A 85 28.86 -3.52 -9.45
C THR A 85 28.29 -2.94 -8.13
N THR A 86 27.43 -1.93 -8.23
CA THR A 86 26.81 -1.24 -7.10
C THR A 86 25.77 -2.15 -6.48
N GLN A 87 25.92 -2.37 -5.18
CA GLN A 87 24.92 -3.06 -4.38
C GLN A 87 23.60 -2.30 -4.47
N LEU A 88 22.50 -3.04 -4.59
CA LEU A 88 21.17 -2.45 -4.75
C LEU A 88 20.79 -1.55 -3.56
N VAL A 89 21.31 -1.85 -2.37
CA VAL A 89 21.13 -1.04 -1.16
C VAL A 89 21.62 0.40 -1.37
N ALA A 90 22.77 0.61 -2.00
CA ALA A 90 23.29 1.96 -2.23
C ALA A 90 22.39 2.78 -3.16
N ILE A 91 21.80 2.15 -4.20
CA ILE A 91 20.82 2.83 -5.06
C ILE A 91 19.53 3.18 -4.30
N ILE A 92 19.11 2.29 -3.39
CA ILE A 92 17.94 2.53 -2.54
C ILE A 92 18.20 3.70 -1.58
N ASP A 93 19.39 3.78 -0.98
CA ASP A 93 19.77 4.86 -0.06
C ASP A 93 19.78 6.20 -0.79
N GLU A 94 20.43 6.28 -1.96
CA GLU A 94 20.42 7.47 -2.83
C GLU A 94 18.99 7.89 -3.22
N PHE A 95 18.12 6.92 -3.52
CA PHE A 95 16.71 7.21 -3.78
C PHE A 95 15.99 7.75 -2.54
N LEU A 96 16.24 7.19 -1.37
CA LEU A 96 15.62 7.62 -0.11
C LEU A 96 16.09 9.03 0.29
N ASP A 97 17.36 9.35 0.09
CA ASP A 97 17.91 10.69 0.28
C ASP A 97 17.27 11.70 -0.68
N TRP A 98 17.13 11.33 -1.96
CA TRP A 98 16.39 12.16 -2.90
C TRP A 98 14.93 12.35 -2.47
N VAL A 99 14.25 11.30 -1.99
CA VAL A 99 12.86 11.39 -1.51
C VAL A 99 12.76 12.29 -0.28
N SER A 100 13.69 12.22 0.67
CA SER A 100 13.67 13.04 1.89
C SER A 100 13.77 14.54 1.58
N LEU A 101 14.58 14.90 0.59
CA LEU A 101 14.76 16.29 0.14
C LEU A 101 13.60 16.80 -0.73
N ASN A 102 13.00 15.94 -1.54
CA ASN A 102 12.07 16.35 -2.60
C ASN A 102 10.59 16.06 -2.29
N ARG A 103 10.29 15.28 -1.24
CA ARG A 103 8.94 14.82 -0.90
C ARG A 103 8.65 15.04 0.58
N SER A 104 7.40 14.83 0.96
CA SER A 104 7.01 14.93 2.37
C SER A 104 7.60 13.80 3.19
N GLU A 105 7.84 14.04 4.47
CA GLU A 105 8.30 13.03 5.44
C GLU A 105 7.44 11.76 5.43
N ALA A 106 6.11 11.90 5.38
CA ALA A 106 5.21 10.74 5.27
C ALA A 106 5.40 9.93 3.98
N THR A 107 5.84 10.56 2.89
CA THR A 107 6.17 9.87 1.63
C THR A 107 7.50 9.16 1.75
N PHE A 108 8.51 9.81 2.36
CA PHE A 108 9.80 9.20 2.69
C PHE A 108 9.60 7.94 3.53
N GLU A 109 8.88 8.04 4.64
CA GLU A 109 8.64 6.91 5.54
C GLU A 109 7.89 5.76 4.86
N TRP A 110 6.98 6.10 3.94
CA TRP A 110 6.27 5.11 3.13
C TRP A 110 7.21 4.31 2.23
N TYR A 111 8.20 4.96 1.60
CA TYR A 111 9.21 4.28 0.81
C TYR A 111 10.21 3.54 1.69
N ARG A 112 10.78 4.21 2.71
CA ARG A 112 11.79 3.68 3.63
C ARG A 112 11.36 2.35 4.23
N CYS A 113 10.20 2.27 4.87
CA CYS A 113 9.71 1.03 5.47
C CYS A 113 9.62 -0.14 4.47
N ARG A 114 9.26 0.12 3.21
CA ARG A 114 9.08 -0.93 2.18
C ARG A 114 10.41 -1.35 1.56
N LEU A 115 11.25 -0.37 1.24
CA LEU A 115 12.54 -0.62 0.62
C LEU A 115 13.50 -1.25 1.64
N GLN A 116 13.46 -0.85 2.91
CA GLN A 116 14.21 -1.51 3.98
C GLN A 116 13.83 -2.99 4.09
N SER A 117 12.53 -3.30 4.17
CA SER A 117 12.08 -4.70 4.21
C SER A 117 12.49 -5.51 2.98
N PHE A 118 12.70 -4.87 1.82
CA PHE A 118 13.21 -5.53 0.63
C PHE A 118 14.72 -5.78 0.70
N VAL A 119 15.48 -4.80 1.21
CA VAL A 119 16.93 -4.91 1.50
C VAL A 119 17.20 -5.99 2.54
N ASP A 120 16.44 -6.03 3.63
CA ASP A 120 16.58 -7.04 4.69
C ASP A 120 16.40 -8.47 4.15
N ALA A 121 15.54 -8.64 3.14
CA ALA A 121 15.34 -9.92 2.47
C ALA A 121 16.41 -10.25 1.41
N HIS A 122 17.18 -9.26 0.94
CA HIS A 122 18.16 -9.37 -0.13
C HIS A 122 19.42 -8.51 0.11
N PRO A 123 20.13 -8.69 1.24
CA PRO A 123 21.16 -7.74 1.69
C PRO A 123 22.37 -7.64 0.75
N THR A 124 22.66 -8.69 -0.01
CA THR A 124 23.82 -8.78 -0.91
C THR A 124 23.45 -8.68 -2.39
N LEU A 125 22.18 -8.40 -2.71
CA LEU A 125 21.71 -8.41 -4.09
C LEU A 125 22.30 -7.25 -4.88
N LEU A 126 22.99 -7.57 -5.96
CA LEU A 126 23.52 -6.58 -6.88
C LEU A 126 22.44 -6.10 -7.85
N THR A 127 22.56 -4.85 -8.28
CA THR A 127 21.61 -4.25 -9.22
C THR A 127 21.55 -5.01 -10.55
N CYS A 128 22.69 -5.50 -11.05
CA CYS A 128 22.79 -6.31 -12.26
C CYS A 128 22.14 -7.71 -12.13
N GLN A 129 21.98 -8.20 -10.89
CA GLN A 129 21.34 -9.48 -10.59
C GLN A 129 19.83 -9.33 -10.32
N LEU A 130 19.34 -8.11 -10.12
CA LEU A 130 17.91 -7.86 -9.88
C LEU A 130 17.07 -8.38 -11.05
N ARG A 131 16.03 -9.16 -10.74
CA ARG A 131 15.06 -9.71 -11.68
C ARG A 131 13.65 -9.55 -11.10
N PRO A 132 12.59 -9.53 -11.93
CA PRO A 132 11.20 -9.42 -11.47
C PRO A 132 10.82 -10.42 -10.37
N HIS A 133 11.26 -11.68 -10.49
CA HIS A 133 10.90 -12.74 -9.53
C HIS A 133 11.42 -12.48 -8.10
N HIS A 134 12.54 -11.77 -7.90
CA HIS A 134 13.01 -11.39 -6.57
C HIS A 134 11.99 -10.49 -5.87
N VAL A 135 11.45 -9.52 -6.61
CA VAL A 135 10.47 -8.54 -6.10
C VAL A 135 9.11 -9.21 -5.89
N GLU A 136 8.68 -10.07 -6.83
CA GLU A 136 7.42 -10.79 -6.73
C GLU A 136 7.40 -11.78 -5.55
N LYS A 137 8.46 -12.58 -5.38
CA LYS A 137 8.57 -13.54 -4.28
C LYS A 137 8.54 -12.84 -2.94
N TRP A 138 9.29 -11.75 -2.78
CA TRP A 138 9.29 -10.95 -1.55
C TRP A 138 7.93 -10.31 -1.26
N ALA A 139 7.24 -9.79 -2.27
CA ALA A 139 5.94 -9.15 -2.08
C ALA A 139 4.80 -10.17 -1.84
N SER A 140 5.01 -11.45 -2.13
CA SER A 140 4.00 -12.52 -2.06
C SER A 140 3.96 -13.19 -0.69
N VAL A 141 3.77 -12.38 0.36
CA VAL A 141 3.54 -12.88 1.72
C VAL A 141 2.06 -13.26 1.88
N PRO A 142 1.71 -14.49 2.30
CA PRO A 142 0.31 -14.96 2.37
C PRO A 142 -0.62 -14.09 3.24
N THR A 143 -0.07 -13.43 4.26
CA THR A 143 -0.82 -12.56 5.18
C THR A 143 -1.07 -11.15 4.62
N HIS A 144 -0.40 -10.77 3.51
CA HIS A 144 -0.52 -9.45 2.93
C HIS A 144 -1.79 -9.30 2.08
N SER A 145 -2.45 -8.16 2.21
CA SER A 145 -3.56 -7.81 1.32
C SER A 145 -3.07 -7.55 -0.12
N PRO A 146 -3.92 -7.70 -1.15
CA PRO A 146 -3.58 -7.37 -2.54
C PRO A 146 -3.04 -5.94 -2.71
N THR A 147 -3.61 -4.97 -1.99
CA THR A 147 -3.15 -3.57 -1.97
C THR A 147 -1.76 -3.44 -1.33
N THR A 148 -1.47 -4.21 -0.29
CA THR A 148 -0.13 -4.25 0.33
C THR A 148 0.89 -4.77 -0.66
N ARG A 149 0.63 -5.91 -1.31
CA ARG A 149 1.47 -6.49 -2.36
C ARG A 149 1.69 -5.50 -3.50
N ARG A 150 0.63 -4.89 -4.05
CA ARG A 150 0.71 -3.83 -5.07
C ARG A 150 1.64 -2.70 -4.63
N ASN A 151 1.50 -2.22 -3.40
CA ASN A 151 2.30 -1.11 -2.88
C ASN A 151 3.78 -1.48 -2.70
N GLN A 152 4.08 -2.71 -2.29
CA GLN A 152 5.45 -3.26 -2.24
C GLN A 152 6.10 -3.24 -3.63
N LEU A 153 5.43 -3.84 -4.63
CA LEU A 153 5.92 -3.86 -6.01
C LEU A 153 6.14 -2.44 -6.56
N ARG A 154 5.21 -1.52 -6.29
CA ARG A 154 5.29 -0.13 -6.74
C ARG A 154 6.47 0.64 -6.12
N ALA A 155 6.83 0.34 -4.87
CA ALA A 155 7.93 1.02 -4.20
C ALA A 155 9.25 0.73 -4.92
N VAL A 156 9.54 -0.56 -5.13
CA VAL A 156 10.76 -1.00 -5.82
C VAL A 156 10.76 -0.53 -7.28
N LYS A 157 9.66 -0.73 -8.02
CA LYS A 157 9.56 -0.27 -9.42
C LYS A 157 9.77 1.24 -9.56
N ARG A 158 9.29 2.05 -8.61
CA ARG A 158 9.51 3.50 -8.64
C ARG A 158 10.97 3.87 -8.36
N CYS A 159 11.62 3.19 -7.42
CA CYS A 159 13.04 3.35 -7.11
C CYS A 159 13.89 3.09 -8.36
N LEU A 160 13.70 1.94 -9.02
CA LEU A 160 14.49 1.58 -10.22
C LEU A 160 14.20 2.51 -11.41
N LYS A 161 12.96 2.94 -11.59
CA LYS A 161 12.63 3.96 -12.60
C LYS A 161 13.29 5.30 -12.32
N TRP A 162 13.44 5.69 -11.06
CA TRP A 162 14.19 6.88 -10.68
C TRP A 162 15.70 6.67 -10.94
N ALA A 163 16.26 5.52 -10.55
CA ALA A 163 17.66 5.18 -10.76
C ALA A 163 18.05 5.23 -12.25
N LEU A 164 17.20 4.70 -13.14
CA LEU A 164 17.38 4.79 -14.59
C LEU A 164 17.39 6.24 -15.07
N ALA A 165 16.47 7.07 -14.56
CA ALA A 165 16.39 8.48 -14.95
C ALA A 165 17.57 9.32 -14.44
N GLN A 166 18.27 8.88 -13.39
CA GLN A 166 19.48 9.51 -12.87
C GLN A 166 20.77 8.92 -13.45
N GLY A 167 20.69 7.83 -14.23
CA GLY A 167 21.85 7.18 -14.82
C GLY A 167 22.60 6.19 -13.92
N TYR A 168 22.06 5.82 -12.75
CA TYR A 168 22.66 4.77 -11.89
C TYR A 168 22.55 3.36 -12.52
N VAL A 169 21.60 3.17 -13.44
CA VAL A 169 21.40 1.95 -14.21
C VAL A 169 21.15 2.27 -15.68
N ASP A 170 21.68 1.44 -16.58
CA ASP A 170 21.49 1.60 -18.02
C ASP A 170 20.11 1.15 -18.53
N GLN A 171 19.48 0.23 -17.81
CA GLN A 171 18.20 -0.39 -18.16
C GLN A 171 17.36 -0.62 -16.89
N ASP A 172 16.03 -0.56 -17.01
CA ASP A 172 15.13 -0.90 -15.91
C ASP A 172 14.92 -2.43 -15.85
N PRO A 173 15.51 -3.15 -14.88
CA PRO A 173 15.36 -4.60 -14.76
C PRO A 173 13.92 -5.03 -14.41
N LEU A 174 13.06 -4.09 -14.05
CA LEU A 174 11.66 -4.29 -13.66
C LEU A 174 10.68 -3.67 -14.66
N ALA A 175 11.13 -3.32 -15.88
CA ALA A 175 10.28 -2.71 -16.90
C ALA A 175 9.00 -3.53 -17.14
N HIS A 176 9.16 -4.85 -17.29
CA HIS A 176 8.10 -5.82 -17.57
C HIS A 176 7.41 -6.38 -16.31
N LEU A 177 7.83 -5.97 -15.10
CA LEU A 177 7.16 -6.40 -13.87
C LEU A 177 5.73 -5.86 -13.85
N GLU A 178 4.75 -6.76 -13.83
CA GLU A 178 3.35 -6.40 -13.75
C GLU A 178 2.96 -6.04 -12.32
N VAL A 179 2.26 -4.91 -12.19
CA VAL A 179 1.74 -4.45 -10.90
C VAL A 179 0.22 -4.64 -10.92
N PRO A 180 -0.34 -5.52 -10.08
CA PRO A 180 -1.79 -5.79 -10.04
C PRO A 180 -2.57 -4.50 -9.84
N SER A 181 -3.77 -4.38 -10.41
CA SER A 181 -4.65 -3.21 -10.30
C SER A 181 -5.02 -2.89 -8.83
N ALA A 182 -5.37 -1.64 -8.54
CA ALA A 182 -5.83 -1.28 -7.21
C ALA A 182 -7.25 -1.82 -7.03
N GLN A 183 -7.47 -2.61 -5.99
CA GLN A 183 -8.82 -3.01 -5.62
C GLN A 183 -9.46 -1.91 -4.78
N SER A 184 -10.66 -1.46 -5.16
CA SER A 184 -11.50 -0.62 -4.32
C SER A 184 -12.31 -1.52 -3.37
N ARG A 185 -12.51 -1.04 -2.14
CA ARG A 185 -13.53 -1.57 -1.23
C ARG A 185 -14.54 -0.45 -1.05
N GLU A 186 -15.65 -0.55 -1.74
CA GLU A 186 -16.73 0.42 -1.58
C GLU A 186 -17.56 0.00 -0.37
N GLN A 187 -17.60 0.88 0.63
CA GLN A 187 -18.40 0.69 1.83
C GLN A 187 -19.28 1.91 1.97
N TYR A 188 -20.52 1.75 1.52
CA TYR A 188 -21.55 2.77 1.64
C TYR A 188 -22.22 2.69 3.03
N VAL A 189 -22.44 3.85 3.63
CA VAL A 189 -23.06 4.05 4.94
C VAL A 189 -24.26 4.97 4.74
N SER A 190 -25.46 4.37 4.67
CA SER A 190 -26.71 5.13 4.59
C SER A 190 -26.94 5.98 5.85
N PRO A 191 -27.85 6.97 5.82
CA PRO A 191 -28.20 7.75 7.01
C PRO A 191 -28.66 6.89 8.19
N ASP A 192 -29.42 5.84 7.94
CA ASP A 192 -29.90 4.91 8.98
C ASP A 192 -28.75 4.08 9.55
N GLU A 193 -27.87 3.56 8.68
CA GLU A 193 -26.69 2.83 9.12
C GLU A 193 -25.73 3.74 9.89
N PHE A 194 -25.60 5.01 9.51
CA PHE A 194 -24.81 5.99 10.25
C PHE A 194 -25.39 6.25 11.64
N SER A 195 -26.71 6.35 11.75
CA SER A 195 -27.40 6.49 13.03
C SER A 195 -27.19 5.26 13.91
N ARG A 196 -27.26 4.05 13.33
CA ARG A 196 -26.92 2.79 13.99
C ARG A 196 -25.45 2.76 14.45
N ILE A 197 -24.52 3.18 13.60
CA ILE A 197 -23.09 3.30 13.96
C ILE A 197 -22.93 4.19 15.21
N LEU A 198 -23.56 5.36 15.23
CA LEU A 198 -23.47 6.30 16.35
C LEU A 198 -24.07 5.75 17.65
N SER A 199 -25.13 4.94 17.60
CA SER A 199 -25.71 4.34 18.81
C SER A 199 -24.74 3.37 19.51
N TYR A 200 -23.81 2.76 18.77
CA TYR A 200 -22.73 1.96 19.36
C TYR A 200 -21.50 2.78 19.75
N VAL A 201 -21.42 4.09 19.51
CA VAL A 201 -20.26 4.90 19.91
C VAL A 201 -20.43 5.37 21.35
N THR A 202 -19.46 5.07 22.21
CA THR A 202 -19.49 5.46 23.64
C THR A 202 -18.63 6.68 23.95
N ASP A 203 -17.74 7.07 23.05
CA ASP A 203 -16.87 8.24 23.23
C ASP A 203 -17.43 9.39 22.41
N ASN A 204 -18.02 10.39 23.07
CA ASN A 204 -18.60 11.56 22.41
C ASN A 204 -17.59 12.32 21.54
N ARG A 205 -16.29 12.29 21.90
CA ARG A 205 -15.24 12.94 21.08
C ARG A 205 -15.00 12.19 19.77
N PHE A 206 -15.18 10.87 19.78
CA PHE A 206 -15.18 10.08 18.56
C PHE A 206 -16.45 10.30 17.76
N ALA A 207 -17.62 10.37 18.41
CA ALA A 207 -18.89 10.69 17.76
C ALA A 207 -18.83 12.05 17.02
N ASP A 208 -18.34 13.10 17.68
CA ASP A 208 -18.15 14.43 17.10
C ASP A 208 -17.27 14.37 15.83
N LEU A 209 -16.16 13.61 15.87
CA LEU A 209 -15.30 13.39 14.70
C LEU A 209 -16.02 12.66 13.56
N LEU A 210 -16.81 11.63 13.86
CA LEU A 210 -17.56 10.86 12.87
C LEU A 210 -18.63 11.72 12.20
N VAL A 211 -19.43 12.44 13.00
CA VAL A 211 -20.50 13.32 12.51
C VAL A 211 -19.93 14.36 11.56
N VAL A 212 -18.91 15.10 11.98
CA VAL A 212 -18.33 16.15 11.13
C VAL A 212 -17.71 15.56 9.86
N THR A 213 -17.06 14.40 9.93
CA THR A 213 -16.50 13.76 8.73
C THR A 213 -17.61 13.28 7.79
N TYR A 214 -18.71 12.74 8.33
CA TYR A 214 -19.85 12.26 7.55
C TYR A 214 -20.65 13.38 6.91
N GLU A 215 -20.79 14.54 7.57
CA GLU A 215 -21.60 15.65 7.07
C GLU A 215 -20.86 16.60 6.11
N THR A 216 -19.53 16.63 6.16
CA THR A 216 -18.71 17.53 5.33
C THR A 216 -18.04 16.84 4.14
N GLY A 217 -17.90 15.52 4.20
CA GLY A 217 -17.12 14.77 3.21
C GLY A 217 -15.66 15.22 3.14
N CYS A 218 -15.11 15.88 4.16
CA CYS A 218 -13.71 16.31 4.18
C CYS A 218 -12.76 15.10 4.09
N ARG A 219 -11.49 15.33 3.71
CA ARG A 219 -10.52 14.23 3.72
C ARG A 219 -10.30 13.81 5.17
N PRO A 220 -10.15 12.51 5.46
CA PRO A 220 -9.86 12.08 6.83
C PRO A 220 -8.64 12.79 7.44
N GLN A 221 -7.59 13.10 6.67
CA GLN A 221 -6.46 13.85 7.21
C GLN A 221 -6.78 15.33 7.52
N GLU A 222 -7.79 15.92 6.88
CA GLU A 222 -8.24 17.29 7.15
C GLU A 222 -8.95 17.34 8.51
N SER A 223 -9.87 16.40 8.80
CA SER A 223 -10.51 16.33 10.13
C SER A 223 -9.54 15.97 11.25
N LEU A 224 -8.46 15.23 10.97
CA LEU A 224 -7.44 14.90 11.96
C LEU A 224 -6.40 15.99 12.21
N ARG A 225 -6.26 16.96 11.29
CA ARG A 225 -5.26 18.05 11.37
C ARG A 225 -5.87 19.43 11.59
N VAL A 226 -7.20 19.55 11.56
CA VAL A 226 -7.87 20.81 11.83
C VAL A 226 -7.56 21.28 13.25
N GLU A 227 -7.37 22.59 13.38
CA GLU A 227 -6.97 23.27 14.60
C GLU A 227 -7.95 24.42 14.81
N ALA A 228 -8.06 24.91 16.04
CA ALA A 228 -8.92 26.03 16.39
C ALA A 228 -8.72 27.26 15.48
N ARG A 229 -7.47 27.53 15.06
CA ARG A 229 -7.12 28.63 14.14
C ARG A 229 -7.70 28.50 12.72
N HIS A 230 -8.10 27.29 12.32
CA HIS A 230 -8.67 27.03 11.00
C HIS A 230 -10.18 27.30 10.97
N VAL A 231 -10.84 27.41 12.13
CA VAL A 231 -12.29 27.52 12.23
C VAL A 231 -12.72 28.97 12.01
N ASP A 232 -13.51 29.19 10.96
CA ASP A 232 -14.16 30.45 10.62
C ASP A 232 -15.68 30.26 10.82
N LEU A 233 -16.13 30.48 12.06
CA LEU A 233 -17.53 30.29 12.46
C LEU A 233 -18.48 31.23 11.72
N LYS A 234 -18.04 32.46 11.42
CA LYS A 234 -18.85 33.46 10.71
C LYS A 234 -19.31 32.96 9.34
N HIS A 235 -18.48 32.16 8.66
CA HIS A 235 -18.75 31.64 7.33
C HIS A 235 -18.96 30.11 7.32
N SER A 236 -19.20 29.49 8.48
CA SER A 236 -19.41 28.05 8.64
C SER A 236 -18.39 27.20 7.88
N ARG A 237 -17.09 27.44 8.08
CA ARG A 237 -16.05 26.73 7.34
C ARG A 237 -14.77 26.51 8.13
N TRP A 238 -14.00 25.52 7.71
CA TRP A 238 -12.58 25.41 8.04
C TRP A 238 -11.74 25.90 6.86
N VAL A 239 -10.71 26.68 7.14
CA VAL A 239 -9.80 27.25 6.14
C VAL A 239 -8.37 26.80 6.43
N PHE A 240 -7.86 25.91 5.58
CA PHE A 240 -6.44 25.52 5.58
C PHE A 240 -5.67 26.41 4.61
N ARG A 241 -4.53 26.94 5.05
CA ARG A 241 -3.74 27.83 4.20
C ARG A 241 -3.17 27.06 3.01
N ARG A 242 -2.70 27.82 2.01
CA ARG A 242 -2.10 27.25 0.79
C ARG A 242 -0.96 26.27 1.12
N GLN A 243 -0.10 26.59 2.09
CA GLN A 243 1.04 25.76 2.49
C GLN A 243 0.62 24.42 3.13
N GLU A 244 -0.56 24.37 3.73
CA GLU A 244 -1.12 23.19 4.42
C GLU A 244 -1.92 22.30 3.47
N SER A 245 -2.26 22.83 2.28
CA SER A 245 -3.12 22.19 1.29
C SER A 245 -2.33 21.23 0.40
N LYS A 246 -2.97 20.11 0.00
CA LYS A 246 -2.35 19.12 -0.89
C LYS A 246 -2.05 19.75 -2.25
N GLY A 247 -0.78 19.79 -2.62
CA GLY A 247 -0.31 20.38 -3.88
C GLY A 247 0.06 21.86 -3.79
N LYS A 248 -0.16 22.51 -2.63
CA LYS A 248 0.29 23.87 -2.31
C LYS A 248 -0.09 24.96 -3.34
N SER A 249 -1.15 24.77 -4.12
CA SER A 249 -1.60 25.74 -5.14
C SER A 249 -2.62 26.73 -4.60
N MET A 250 -3.69 26.23 -3.98
CA MET A 250 -4.81 27.02 -3.46
C MET A 250 -5.08 26.67 -1.99
N PRO A 251 -5.65 27.59 -1.20
CA PRO A 251 -6.21 27.28 0.11
C PRO A 251 -7.27 26.18 0.00
N ARG A 252 -7.38 25.34 1.03
CA ARG A 252 -8.44 24.33 1.12
C ARG A 252 -9.50 24.79 2.09
N VAL A 253 -10.73 24.88 1.60
CA VAL A 253 -11.91 25.19 2.42
C VAL A 253 -12.75 23.93 2.60
N VAL A 254 -13.23 23.70 3.82
CA VAL A 254 -14.23 22.68 4.16
C VAL A 254 -15.45 23.42 4.69
N TYR A 255 -16.56 23.35 3.97
CA TYR A 255 -17.82 23.97 4.41
C TYR A 255 -18.54 23.04 5.40
N LEU A 256 -19.13 23.65 6.42
CA LEU A 256 -19.76 22.97 7.55
C LEU A 256 -21.28 23.08 7.45
N SER A 257 -21.96 21.99 7.75
CA SER A 257 -23.40 22.00 8.06
C SER A 257 -23.66 22.83 9.34
N LYS A 258 -24.94 23.07 9.65
CA LYS A 258 -25.33 23.67 10.94
C LYS A 258 -24.80 22.86 12.14
N HIS A 259 -24.93 21.53 12.07
CA HIS A 259 -24.51 20.63 13.14
C HIS A 259 -22.98 20.56 13.27
N ALA A 260 -22.25 20.44 12.15
CA ALA A 260 -20.80 20.48 12.15
C ALA A 260 -20.23 21.84 12.60
N THR A 261 -20.94 22.94 12.33
CA THR A 261 -20.60 24.27 12.85
C THR A 261 -20.76 24.31 14.36
N ALA A 262 -21.87 23.78 14.90
CA ALA A 262 -22.10 23.73 16.35
C ALA A 262 -21.04 22.89 17.07
N ILE A 263 -20.68 21.72 16.53
CA ILE A 263 -19.59 20.89 17.05
C ILE A 263 -18.25 21.65 16.99
N SER A 264 -17.94 22.30 15.87
CA SER A 264 -16.70 23.07 15.73
C SER A 264 -16.63 24.24 16.72
N ALA A 265 -17.74 24.95 16.94
CA ALA A 265 -17.82 26.05 17.90
C ALA A 265 -17.63 25.55 19.34
N LYS A 266 -18.32 24.47 19.73
CA LYS A 266 -18.14 23.81 21.03
C LYS A 266 -16.67 23.44 21.26
N LEU A 267 -16.05 22.74 20.31
CA LEU A 267 -14.66 22.29 20.43
C LEU A 267 -13.65 23.46 20.43
N GLN A 268 -13.90 24.52 19.66
CA GLN A 268 -13.07 25.72 19.67
C GLN A 268 -13.17 26.46 21.01
N ASN A 269 -14.34 26.51 21.64
CA ASN A 269 -14.51 27.10 22.96
C ASN A 269 -13.82 26.27 24.06
N GLU A 270 -13.94 24.94 24.01
CA GLU A 270 -13.24 24.03 24.93
C GLU A 270 -11.71 24.10 24.76
N ARG A 271 -11.24 24.34 23.53
CA ARG A 271 -9.82 24.41 23.19
C ARG A 271 -9.57 25.53 22.16
N PRO A 272 -9.28 26.77 22.62
CA PRO A 272 -9.10 27.93 21.74
C PRO A 272 -7.83 27.88 20.86
N SER A 273 -6.89 26.97 21.14
CA SER A 273 -5.66 26.80 20.36
C SER A 273 -5.28 25.32 20.18
N GLY A 274 -4.60 25.04 19.07
CA GLY A 274 -4.15 23.68 18.74
C GLY A 274 -5.25 22.79 18.15
N PRO A 275 -5.07 21.46 18.16
CA PRO A 275 -5.93 20.51 17.43
C PRO A 275 -7.37 20.48 17.93
N LEU A 276 -8.33 20.59 17.00
CA LEU A 276 -9.75 20.71 17.30
C LEU A 276 -10.33 19.37 17.81
N PHE A 277 -9.99 18.25 17.14
CA PHE A 277 -10.44 16.92 17.54
C PHE A 277 -9.38 16.19 18.35
N CYS A 278 -9.68 15.99 19.64
CA CYS A 278 -8.84 15.23 20.55
C CYS A 278 -9.56 14.01 21.10
N ASN A 279 -8.80 12.97 21.46
CA ASN A 279 -9.34 11.80 22.12
C ASN A 279 -9.52 12.04 23.63
N ALA A 280 -10.06 11.05 24.34
CA ALA A 280 -10.29 11.12 25.79
C ALA A 280 -9.02 11.41 26.64
N LYS A 281 -7.81 11.23 26.10
CA LYS A 281 -6.53 11.57 26.77
C LYS A 281 -6.04 12.99 26.43
N GLY A 282 -6.86 13.82 25.78
CA GLY A 282 -6.51 15.18 25.36
C GLY A 282 -5.50 15.26 24.21
N ARG A 283 -5.11 14.11 23.63
CA ARG A 283 -4.19 14.01 22.49
C ARG A 283 -4.98 14.10 21.17
N PRO A 284 -4.40 14.66 20.10
CA PRO A 284 -5.06 14.73 18.80
C PRO A 284 -5.42 13.32 18.31
N TRP A 285 -6.57 13.20 17.64
CA TRP A 285 -6.85 11.98 16.88
C TRP A 285 -5.83 11.82 15.76
N ASN A 286 -5.38 10.59 15.55
CA ASN A 286 -4.48 10.21 14.47
C ASN A 286 -4.97 8.92 13.81
N LYS A 287 -4.34 8.53 12.70
CA LYS A 287 -4.72 7.34 11.93
C LYS A 287 -4.85 6.08 12.81
N ASP A 288 -3.91 5.87 13.71
CA ASP A 288 -3.84 4.63 14.50
C ASP A 288 -4.86 4.63 15.65
N SER A 289 -5.01 5.75 16.35
CA SER A 289 -6.03 5.90 17.40
C SER A 289 -7.45 5.80 16.84
N VAL A 290 -7.70 6.38 15.66
CA VAL A 290 -8.96 6.22 14.91
C VAL A 290 -9.16 4.77 14.49
N GLY A 291 -8.12 4.12 13.96
CA GLY A 291 -8.16 2.69 13.62
C GLY A 291 -8.55 1.82 14.82
N CYS A 292 -7.92 2.06 15.97
CA CYS A 292 -8.25 1.39 17.22
C CYS A 292 -9.69 1.68 17.68
N ALA A 293 -10.23 2.89 17.45
CA ALA A 293 -11.61 3.24 17.77
C ALA A 293 -12.60 2.47 16.89
N PHE A 294 -12.36 2.40 15.58
CA PHE A 294 -13.15 1.58 14.66
C PHE A 294 -13.05 0.08 14.98
N ASP A 295 -11.89 -0.43 15.40
CA ASP A 295 -11.75 -1.84 15.82
C ASP A 295 -12.60 -2.15 17.05
N ARG A 296 -12.65 -1.23 18.03
CA ARG A 296 -13.52 -1.38 19.21
C ARG A 296 -14.99 -1.30 18.84
N LEU A 297 -15.35 -0.38 17.93
CA LEU A 297 -16.71 -0.24 17.43
C LEU A 297 -17.17 -1.51 16.71
N GLN A 298 -16.35 -2.05 15.78
CA GLN A 298 -16.64 -3.30 15.08
C GLN A 298 -16.87 -4.46 16.06
N ILE A 299 -16.00 -4.60 17.06
CA ILE A 299 -16.15 -5.64 18.09
C ILE A 299 -17.47 -5.47 18.86
N ARG A 300 -17.88 -4.23 19.16
CA ARG A 300 -19.11 -3.96 19.89
C ARG A 300 -20.35 -4.32 19.07
N MET A 301 -20.41 -3.85 17.83
CA MET A 301 -21.48 -4.20 16.88
C MET A 301 -21.56 -5.72 16.68
N GLY A 302 -20.43 -6.38 16.46
CA GLY A 302 -20.40 -7.83 16.25
C GLY A 302 -20.72 -8.65 17.49
N LYS A 303 -20.48 -8.13 18.69
CA LYS A 303 -20.91 -8.77 19.95
C LYS A 303 -22.41 -8.67 20.15
N ASP A 304 -23.01 -7.56 19.75
CA ASP A 304 -24.45 -7.41 19.75
C ASP A 304 -25.10 -8.41 18.77
N GLU A 305 -24.50 -8.58 17.59
CA GLU A 305 -24.91 -9.62 16.64
C GLU A 305 -24.77 -11.04 17.21
N LEU A 306 -23.62 -11.36 17.82
CA LEU A 306 -23.42 -12.65 18.50
C LEU A 306 -24.48 -12.93 19.57
N ASN A 307 -24.87 -11.92 20.33
CA ASN A 307 -25.91 -12.07 21.34
C ASN A 307 -27.29 -12.31 20.72
N ARG A 308 -27.56 -11.73 19.54
CA ARG A 308 -28.83 -11.91 18.83
C ARG A 308 -28.97 -13.30 18.24
N ILE A 309 -27.88 -13.85 17.68
CA ILE A 309 -27.88 -15.17 17.04
C ILE A 309 -27.68 -16.33 18.03
N ASP A 310 -27.38 -16.03 19.29
CA ASP A 310 -27.10 -17.01 20.35
C ASP A 310 -26.12 -18.11 19.93
N ASP A 311 -24.94 -17.70 19.44
CA ASP A 311 -23.86 -18.62 19.01
C ASP A 311 -22.79 -18.78 20.12
N PRO A 312 -22.91 -19.80 21.00
CA PRO A 312 -21.93 -20.03 22.05
C PRO A 312 -20.58 -20.51 21.49
N LEU A 313 -19.51 -20.25 22.26
CA LEU A 313 -18.19 -20.78 21.92
C LEU A 313 -18.12 -22.28 22.25
N ASP A 314 -17.46 -23.07 21.40
CA ASP A 314 -17.12 -24.45 21.72
C ASP A 314 -16.00 -24.47 22.78
N GLU A 315 -16.26 -25.12 23.92
CA GLU A 315 -15.32 -25.24 25.03
C GLU A 315 -14.04 -26.01 24.63
N ARG A 316 -14.11 -26.92 23.64
CA ARG A 316 -12.92 -27.60 23.10
C ARG A 316 -12.00 -26.64 22.38
N ASP A 317 -12.56 -25.70 21.63
CA ASP A 317 -11.79 -24.66 20.94
C ASP A 317 -11.20 -23.65 21.93
N VAL A 318 -11.93 -23.34 23.01
CA VAL A 318 -11.45 -22.49 24.10
C VAL A 318 -10.22 -23.11 24.76
N ALA A 319 -10.29 -24.38 25.16
CA ALA A 319 -9.19 -25.09 25.79
C ALA A 319 -7.95 -25.16 24.86
N ARG A 320 -8.15 -25.57 23.61
CA ARG A 320 -7.08 -25.63 22.60
C ARG A 320 -6.42 -24.28 22.38
N PHE A 321 -7.21 -23.20 22.34
CA PHE A 321 -6.65 -21.87 22.15
C PHE A 321 -5.92 -21.37 23.42
N ALA A 322 -6.40 -21.71 24.61
CA ALA A 322 -5.76 -21.37 25.88
C ALA A 322 -4.36 -21.98 26.03
N GLU A 323 -4.11 -23.15 25.43
CA GLU A 323 -2.79 -23.78 25.38
C GLU A 323 -1.76 -22.90 24.67
N THR A 324 -2.17 -22.20 23.62
CA THR A 324 -1.30 -21.31 22.79
C THR A 324 -1.01 -19.95 23.44
N LEU A 325 -1.70 -19.60 24.53
CA LEU A 325 -1.55 -18.29 25.17
C LEU A 325 -0.31 -18.23 26.05
N ALA A 326 0.30 -17.05 26.10
CA ALA A 326 1.40 -16.75 27.01
C ALA A 326 0.99 -17.06 28.46
N LYS A 327 1.79 -17.92 29.12
CA LYS A 327 1.53 -18.45 30.47
C LYS A 327 1.81 -17.46 31.59
N THR A 328 2.44 -16.33 31.28
CA THR A 328 2.73 -15.26 32.24
C THR A 328 2.07 -13.95 31.82
N ARG A 329 1.86 -13.06 32.78
CA ARG A 329 1.47 -11.66 32.58
C ARG A 329 2.40 -10.74 33.37
N VAL A 330 2.58 -9.51 32.90
CA VAL A 330 3.36 -8.50 33.61
C VAL A 330 2.43 -7.65 34.46
N ILE A 331 2.67 -7.59 35.77
CA ILE A 331 1.98 -6.71 36.71
C ILE A 331 3.03 -5.86 37.39
N ARG A 332 2.97 -4.53 37.23
CA ARG A 332 3.93 -3.57 37.81
C ARG A 332 5.40 -3.95 37.53
N GLY A 333 5.68 -4.45 36.32
CA GLY A 333 7.04 -4.86 35.89
C GLY A 333 7.44 -6.28 36.27
N VAL A 334 6.67 -6.99 37.10
CA VAL A 334 6.96 -8.36 37.55
C VAL A 334 6.20 -9.38 36.68
N GLN A 335 6.87 -10.45 36.26
CA GLN A 335 6.22 -11.58 35.59
C GLN A 335 5.51 -12.47 36.61
N VAL A 336 4.21 -12.65 36.42
CA VAL A 336 3.33 -13.45 37.27
C VAL A 336 2.71 -14.56 36.43
N PRO A 337 2.69 -15.84 36.89
CA PRO A 337 2.04 -16.92 36.16
C PRO A 337 0.52 -16.71 36.10
N LYS A 338 -0.10 -17.15 35.01
CA LYS A 338 -1.55 -17.18 34.82
C LYS A 338 -2.09 -18.54 35.25
N SER A 339 -3.20 -18.55 35.99
CA SER A 339 -3.94 -19.77 36.27
C SER A 339 -4.59 -20.33 34.99
N ASN A 340 -4.99 -21.61 35.01
CA ASN A 340 -5.79 -22.19 33.91
C ASN A 340 -7.10 -21.42 33.70
N ALA A 341 -7.71 -20.91 34.78
CA ALA A 341 -8.89 -20.06 34.71
C ALA A 341 -8.60 -18.72 34.00
N ASP A 342 -7.48 -18.05 34.31
CA ASP A 342 -7.05 -16.84 33.61
C ASP A 342 -6.87 -17.09 32.10
N LEU A 343 -6.21 -18.21 31.74
CA LEU A 343 -5.96 -18.58 30.34
C LEU A 343 -7.28 -18.86 29.59
N ASN A 344 -8.19 -19.62 30.18
CA ASN A 344 -9.50 -19.90 29.59
C ASN A 344 -10.35 -18.64 29.44
N CYS A 345 -10.36 -17.75 30.44
CA CYS A 345 -11.04 -16.45 30.35
C CYS A 345 -10.45 -15.58 29.23
N GLU A 346 -9.12 -15.52 29.10
CA GLU A 346 -8.46 -14.81 28.00
C GLU A 346 -8.79 -15.43 26.63
N ALA A 347 -8.82 -16.77 26.55
CA ALA A 347 -9.15 -17.51 25.34
C ALA A 347 -10.60 -17.22 24.89
N ARG A 348 -11.59 -17.36 25.79
CA ARG A 348 -13.00 -17.01 25.51
C ARG A 348 -13.12 -15.57 25.02
N ARG A 349 -12.49 -14.62 25.71
CA ARG A 349 -12.51 -13.20 25.31
C ARG A 349 -11.97 -13.00 23.90
N LYS A 350 -10.82 -13.58 23.56
CA LYS A 350 -10.17 -13.43 22.25
C LYS A 350 -10.94 -14.14 21.14
N LEU A 351 -11.44 -15.35 21.37
CA LEU A 351 -12.26 -16.09 20.41
C LEU A 351 -13.57 -15.36 20.13
N ARG A 352 -14.26 -14.89 21.18
CA ARG A 352 -15.47 -14.07 21.02
C ARG A 352 -15.21 -12.78 20.23
N GLN A 353 -14.08 -12.11 20.47
CA GLN A 353 -13.68 -10.94 19.68
C GLN A 353 -13.38 -11.28 18.20
N ARG A 354 -12.79 -12.46 17.93
CA ARG A 354 -12.54 -12.93 16.56
C ARG A 354 -13.85 -13.19 15.81
N ARG A 355 -14.78 -13.92 16.43
CA ARG A 355 -16.13 -14.15 15.86
C ARG A 355 -16.90 -12.84 15.65
N ALA A 356 -16.88 -11.93 16.65
CA ALA A 356 -17.54 -10.63 16.53
C ALA A 356 -17.05 -9.83 15.30
N ARG A 357 -15.76 -9.85 15.01
CA ARG A 357 -15.19 -9.17 13.83
C ARG A 357 -15.65 -9.76 12.49
N GLN A 358 -16.12 -11.01 12.46
CA GLN A 358 -16.64 -11.65 11.25
C GLN A 358 -18.10 -11.24 11.00
N LEU A 359 -18.85 -10.91 12.05
CA LEU A 359 -20.28 -10.60 12.00
C LEU A 359 -20.61 -9.12 11.82
N ALA A 360 -19.62 -8.23 11.99
CA ALA A 360 -19.80 -6.81 11.79
C ALA A 360 -18.75 -6.24 10.81
N PRO A 361 -19.15 -5.35 9.89
CA PRO A 361 -18.23 -4.70 9.00
C PRO A 361 -17.32 -3.73 9.76
N ARG A 362 -16.07 -3.60 9.29
CA ARG A 362 -15.13 -2.61 9.81
C ARG A 362 -15.23 -1.33 8.99
N TYR A 363 -15.67 -0.24 9.60
CA TYR A 363 -15.75 1.08 8.95
C TYR A 363 -14.43 1.86 9.03
N SER A 364 -14.37 2.96 8.28
CA SER A 364 -13.29 3.94 8.34
C SER A 364 -13.80 5.35 8.03
N LEU A 365 -13.03 6.39 8.36
CA LEU A 365 -13.36 7.77 7.95
C LEU A 365 -13.47 7.93 6.43
N TYR A 366 -12.75 7.12 5.64
CA TYR A 366 -12.89 7.12 4.18
C TYR A 366 -14.26 6.61 3.75
N ALA A 367 -14.82 5.59 4.42
CA ALA A 367 -16.18 5.10 4.14
C ALA A 367 -17.22 6.22 4.36
N LEU A 368 -17.07 7.01 5.42
CA LEU A 368 -17.95 8.15 5.70
C LEU A 368 -17.85 9.22 4.61
N ARG A 369 -16.62 9.59 4.21
CA ARG A 369 -16.39 10.52 3.09
C ARG A 369 -17.01 10.01 1.79
N HIS A 370 -16.88 8.71 1.51
CA HIS A 370 -17.45 8.13 0.30
C HIS A 370 -18.97 8.16 0.33
N SER A 371 -19.56 7.89 1.50
CA SER A 371 -21.00 7.92 1.71
C SER A 371 -21.57 9.32 1.60
N TRP A 372 -20.87 10.34 2.11
CA TRP A 372 -21.25 11.73 1.91
C TRP A 372 -21.38 12.10 0.43
N ALA A 373 -20.41 11.67 -0.38
CA ALA A 373 -20.43 11.95 -1.82
C ALA A 373 -21.60 11.25 -2.52
N THR A 374 -21.83 9.96 -2.22
CA THR A 374 -23.00 9.22 -2.71
C THR A 374 -24.29 9.92 -2.34
N ASN A 375 -24.46 10.31 -1.06
CA ASN A 375 -25.64 11.00 -0.57
C ASN A 375 -25.84 12.36 -1.25
N ALA A 376 -24.77 13.13 -1.47
CA ALA A 376 -24.84 14.42 -2.14
C ALA A 376 -25.30 14.27 -3.61
N LEU A 377 -24.73 13.30 -4.33
CA LEU A 377 -25.12 12.98 -5.71
C LEU A 377 -26.58 12.50 -5.78
N GLN A 378 -27.00 11.61 -4.88
CA GLN A 378 -28.39 11.13 -4.81
C GLN A 378 -29.39 12.27 -4.52
N ARG A 379 -29.00 13.25 -3.70
CA ARG A 379 -29.78 14.48 -3.45
C ARG A 379 -29.77 15.46 -4.63
N GLY A 380 -28.98 15.18 -5.67
CA GLY A 380 -28.93 15.96 -6.91
C GLY A 380 -27.92 17.11 -6.90
N VAL A 381 -26.93 17.11 -6.01
CA VAL A 381 -25.77 17.99 -6.14
C VAL A 381 -24.93 17.51 -7.32
N ASP A 382 -24.53 18.41 -8.21
CA ASP A 382 -23.77 18.02 -9.39
C ASP A 382 -22.36 17.48 -9.04
N ALA A 383 -21.83 16.62 -9.90
CA ALA A 383 -20.57 15.92 -9.66
C ALA A 383 -19.36 16.86 -9.57
N LEU A 384 -19.37 18.01 -10.27
CA LEU A 384 -18.28 18.97 -10.20
C LEU A 384 -18.28 19.65 -8.82
N THR A 385 -19.43 20.11 -8.35
CA THR A 385 -19.58 20.71 -7.02
C THR A 385 -19.21 19.73 -5.92
N VAL A 386 -19.70 18.47 -5.98
CA VAL A 386 -19.31 17.43 -5.02
C VAL A 386 -17.79 17.22 -5.03
N ALA A 387 -17.15 17.15 -6.21
CA ALA A 387 -15.71 16.98 -6.31
C ALA A 387 -14.92 18.16 -5.72
N ILE A 388 -15.38 19.40 -5.95
CA ILE A 388 -14.79 20.62 -5.38
C ILE A 388 -14.95 20.65 -3.86
N LEU A 389 -16.14 20.34 -3.34
CA LEU A 389 -16.40 20.28 -1.89
C LEU A 389 -15.58 19.19 -1.21
N MET A 390 -15.36 18.05 -1.87
CA MET A 390 -14.43 17.02 -1.45
C MET A 390 -12.96 17.43 -1.59
N GLY A 391 -12.68 18.48 -2.37
CA GLY A 391 -11.39 19.09 -2.68
C GLY A 391 -10.53 18.26 -3.61
N HIS A 392 -11.13 17.48 -4.51
CA HIS A 392 -10.38 16.75 -5.55
C HIS A 392 -9.58 17.71 -6.41
N LYS A 393 -8.31 17.37 -6.70
CA LYS A 393 -7.49 18.14 -7.65
C LYS A 393 -8.00 17.97 -9.08
N ASP A 394 -8.50 16.77 -9.38
CA ASP A 394 -9.06 16.40 -10.66
C ASP A 394 -10.49 15.90 -10.43
N PRO A 395 -11.52 16.67 -10.85
CA PRO A 395 -12.92 16.30 -10.70
C PRO A 395 -13.29 14.96 -11.36
N SER A 396 -12.58 14.54 -12.41
CA SER A 396 -12.85 13.28 -13.12
C SER A 396 -12.68 12.05 -12.22
N THR A 397 -11.90 12.18 -11.14
CA THR A 397 -11.74 11.13 -10.12
C THR A 397 -13.09 10.77 -9.49
N LEU A 398 -13.99 11.74 -9.31
CA LEU A 398 -15.31 11.48 -8.76
C LEU A 398 -16.15 10.65 -9.74
N ALA A 399 -16.22 11.08 -11.00
CA ALA A 399 -16.97 10.38 -12.04
C ALA A 399 -16.56 8.91 -12.18
N ARG A 400 -15.25 8.62 -12.17
CA ARG A 400 -14.72 7.24 -12.22
C ARG A 400 -15.10 6.41 -11.01
N THR A 401 -15.20 7.03 -9.84
CA THR A 401 -15.50 6.33 -8.58
C THR A 401 -16.98 6.01 -8.46
N TYR A 402 -17.84 6.95 -8.87
CA TYR A 402 -19.30 6.89 -8.69
C TYR A 402 -20.06 6.55 -9.98
N GLN A 403 -19.37 6.00 -10.97
CA GLN A 403 -19.98 5.57 -12.23
C GLN A 403 -21.14 4.60 -11.99
N HIS A 404 -21.12 3.80 -10.91
CA HIS A 404 -22.22 2.87 -10.61
C HIS A 404 -23.58 3.57 -10.40
N LEU A 405 -23.60 4.84 -9.97
CA LEU A 405 -24.84 5.62 -9.87
C LEU A 405 -25.46 5.90 -11.25
N SER A 406 -24.68 5.90 -12.33
CA SER A 406 -25.21 6.01 -13.70
C SER A 406 -25.91 4.74 -14.16
N HIS A 407 -25.91 3.67 -13.37
CA HIS A 407 -26.70 2.47 -13.64
C HIS A 407 -28.04 2.45 -12.90
N ASN A 408 -28.37 3.49 -12.10
CA ASN A 408 -29.67 3.60 -11.43
C ASN A 408 -30.69 4.31 -12.36
N PRO A 409 -31.69 3.60 -12.93
CA PRO A 409 -32.62 4.18 -13.90
C PRO A 409 -33.52 5.26 -13.27
N GLU A 410 -33.92 5.11 -12.02
CA GLU A 410 -34.73 6.10 -11.31
C GLU A 410 -33.96 7.41 -11.12
N HIS A 411 -32.68 7.30 -10.75
CA HIS A 411 -31.80 8.46 -10.65
C HIS A 411 -31.65 9.15 -12.00
N LEU A 412 -31.39 8.41 -13.07
CA LEU A 412 -31.27 8.97 -14.42
C LEU A 412 -32.57 9.63 -14.89
N LEU A 413 -33.73 9.01 -14.66
CA LEU A 413 -35.03 9.58 -15.00
C LEU A 413 -35.31 10.87 -14.22
N ALA A 414 -34.98 10.91 -12.93
CA ALA A 414 -35.11 12.11 -12.11
C ALA A 414 -34.22 13.26 -12.60
N GLN A 415 -32.97 12.95 -13.02
CA GLN A 415 -32.10 13.96 -13.62
C GLN A 415 -32.60 14.42 -15.00
N ALA A 416 -33.12 13.51 -15.83
CA ALA A 416 -33.71 13.85 -17.12
C ALA A 416 -34.92 14.79 -16.96
N ARG A 417 -35.81 14.51 -15.99
CA ARG A 417 -36.93 15.39 -15.64
C ARG A 417 -36.45 16.77 -15.19
N LYS A 418 -35.46 16.84 -14.27
CA LYS A 418 -34.88 18.13 -13.85
C LYS A 418 -34.29 18.94 -15.00
N ALA A 419 -33.76 18.28 -16.03
CA ALA A 419 -33.18 18.96 -17.19
C ALA A 419 -34.24 19.61 -18.10
N THR A 420 -35.50 19.16 -18.03
CA THR A 420 -36.60 19.69 -18.86
C THR A 420 -37.41 20.80 -18.19
N GLY A 421 -37.11 21.15 -16.93
CA GLY A 421 -37.95 22.03 -16.10
C GLY A 421 -39.03 21.25 -15.36
#